data_AF-A0A7X9FYJ6-F1
#
_entry.id   AF-A0A7X9FYJ6-F1
#
_cell.length_a   1.000
_cell.length_b   1.000
_cell.length_c   1.000
_cell.angle_alpha   90.00
_cell.angle_beta   90.00
_cell.angle_gamma   90.00
#
_symmetry.space_group_name_H-M   'P 1'
#
loop_
_entity.id
_entity.type
_entity.pdbx_description
1 polymer ?
#
loop_
_entity_poly.entity_id
_entity_poly.type
_entity_poly.pdbx_seq_one_letter_code
_entity_poly.pdbx_strand_id
1 'polypeptide(L)'
;MFKGLLSDARSIAKRDPAAKSTLEVFLLYPGFHVLIYHRIAHWLYKKKVFFLARLISQFARFVTGIEIHPGAAIGRGLFIDHGMGIVIGETAEIG
;
A
#
# COMPACT_ATOMS: atom_id res chain seq x y z
N MET A 1 3.61 -1.12 -13.02
CA MET A 1 2.73 -1.18 -11.85
C MET A 1 3.17 -2.25 -10.86
N PHE A 2 3.38 -3.50 -11.29
CA PHE A 2 3.77 -4.62 -10.41
C PHE A 2 5.26 -4.98 -10.39
N LYS A 3 6.07 -4.41 -11.30
CA LYS A 3 7.53 -4.55 -11.25
C LYS A 3 8.01 -3.90 -9.96
N GLY A 4 8.57 -4.71 -9.06
CA GLY A 4 9.16 -4.24 -7.80
C GLY A 4 8.42 -4.63 -6.52
N LEU A 5 7.29 -5.35 -6.57
CA LEU A 5 6.66 -5.84 -5.32
C LEU A 5 7.59 -6.72 -4.49
N LEU A 6 8.35 -7.59 -5.17
CA LEU A 6 9.33 -8.45 -4.50
C LEU A 6 10.51 -7.63 -3.93
N SER A 7 10.92 -6.55 -4.61
CA SER A 7 11.97 -5.65 -4.09
C SER A 7 11.47 -4.82 -2.92
N ASP A 8 10.20 -4.39 -2.94
CA ASP A 8 9.56 -3.68 -1.84
C ASP A 8 9.47 -4.60 -0.61
N ALA A 9 8.96 -5.83 -0.77
CA ALA A 9 8.92 -6.82 0.31
C ALA A 9 10.31 -7.16 0.86
N ARG A 10 11.31 -7.36 -0.02
CA ARG A 10 12.72 -7.56 0.41
C ARG A 10 13.26 -6.35 1.17
N SER A 11 12.91 -5.14 0.72
CA SER A 11 13.38 -3.94 1.38
C SER A 11 12.74 -3.76 2.75
N ILE A 12 11.46 -4.11 2.91
CA ILE A 12 10.78 -4.09 4.20
C ILE A 12 11.41 -5.12 5.15
N ALA A 13 11.60 -6.36 4.68
CA ALA A 13 12.23 -7.43 5.46
C ALA A 13 13.66 -7.08 5.92
N LYS A 14 14.36 -6.18 5.23
CA LYS A 14 15.69 -5.70 5.64
C LYS A 14 15.65 -4.57 6.67
N ARG A 15 14.55 -3.79 6.70
CA ARG A 15 14.40 -2.62 7.56
C ARG A 15 13.70 -2.93 8.88
N ASP A 16 12.84 -3.95 8.88
CA ASP A 16 12.12 -4.41 10.07
C ASP A 16 12.85 -5.59 10.74
N PRO A 17 13.41 -5.42 11.96
CA PRO A 17 14.04 -6.49 12.72
C PRO A 17 13.09 -7.64 13.12
N ALA A 18 11.77 -7.40 13.13
CA ALA A 18 10.77 -8.40 13.47
C ALA A 18 10.55 -9.40 12.31
N ALA A 19 10.72 -8.96 11.07
CA ALA A 19 10.56 -9.78 9.88
C ALA A 19 11.57 -10.93 9.85
N LYS A 20 11.09 -12.17 9.76
CA LYS A 20 11.94 -13.38 9.66
C LYS A 20 12.23 -13.77 8.22
N SER A 21 11.40 -13.32 7.28
CA SER A 21 11.65 -13.55 5.85
C SER A 21 10.91 -12.57 4.93
N THR A 22 11.36 -12.45 3.69
CA THR A 22 10.61 -11.74 2.63
C THR A 22 9.24 -12.37 2.38
N LEU A 23 9.12 -13.69 2.53
CA LEU A 23 7.86 -14.39 2.33
C LEU A 23 6.84 -14.00 3.40
N GLU A 24 7.27 -13.88 4.65
CA GLU A 24 6.45 -13.40 5.76
C GLU A 24 5.91 -11.99 5.49
N VAL A 25 6.78 -11.07 5.06
CA VAL A 25 6.36 -9.73 4.66
C VAL A 25 5.33 -9.78 3.53
N PHE A 26 5.59 -10.60 2.51
CA PHE A 26 4.70 -10.70 1.37
C PHE A 26 3.31 -11.22 1.76
N LEU A 27 3.25 -12.21 2.65
CA LEU A 27 2.01 -12.89 3.01
C LEU A 27 1.25 -12.24 4.15
N LEU A 28 1.93 -11.61 5.12
CA LEU A 28 1.34 -11.26 6.40
C LEU A 28 1.37 -9.78 6.75
N TYR A 29 2.14 -8.93 6.04
CA TYR A 29 2.30 -7.54 6.45
C TYR A 29 1.19 -6.64 5.88
N PRO A 30 0.30 -6.07 6.72
CA PRO A 30 -0.80 -5.22 6.27
C PRO A 30 -0.28 -3.94 5.60
N GLY A 31 0.82 -3.38 6.12
CA GLY A 31 1.50 -2.22 5.53
C GLY A 31 2.05 -2.48 4.13
N PHE A 32 2.43 -3.72 3.80
CA PHE A 32 2.80 -4.10 2.44
C PHE A 32 1.57 -4.28 1.55
N HIS A 33 0.53 -4.95 2.06
CA HIS A 33 -0.71 -5.21 1.32
C HIS A 33 -1.43 -3.91 0.93
N VAL A 34 -1.53 -2.93 1.82
CA VAL A 34 -2.21 -1.66 1.51
C VAL A 34 -1.51 -0.92 0.35
N LEU A 35 -0.18 -1.01 0.24
CA LEU A 35 0.56 -0.40 -0.86
C LEU A 35 0.24 -1.10 -2.19
N ILE A 36 0.04 -2.42 -2.19
CA ILE A 36 -0.42 -3.16 -3.38
C ILE A 36 -1.80 -2.65 -3.81
N TYR A 37 -2.77 -2.64 -2.89
CA TYR A 37 -4.12 -2.17 -3.18
C TYR A 37 -4.13 -0.72 -3.65
N HIS A 38 -3.38 0.16 -3.00
CA HIS A 38 -3.25 1.55 -3.40
C HIS A 38 -2.67 1.68 -4.82
N ARG A 39 -1.63 0.91 -5.19
CA ARG A 39 -1.09 0.93 -6.57
C ARG A 39 -2.15 0.57 -7.61
N ILE A 40 -3.06 -0.38 -7.31
CA ILE A 40 -4.17 -0.76 -8.19
C ILE A 40 -5.23 0.35 -8.23
N ALA A 41 -5.67 0.83 -7.06
CA ALA A 41 -6.66 1.89 -6.92
C ALA A 41 -6.20 3.19 -7.60
N HIS A 42 -4.95 3.58 -7.40
CA HIS A 42 -4.34 4.78 -7.99
C HIS A 42 -4.27 4.69 -9.52
N TRP A 43 -4.01 3.50 -10.07
CA TRP A 43 -4.07 3.30 -11.52
C TRP A 43 -5.48 3.48 -12.07
N LEU A 44 -6.50 2.91 -11.41
CA LEU A 44 -7.90 3.12 -11.78
C LEU A 44 -8.30 4.60 -11.67
N TYR A 45 -7.86 5.27 -10.60
CA TYR A 45 -8.10 6.69 -10.37
C TYR A 45 -7.51 7.54 -11.51
N LYS A 46 -6.26 7.26 -11.92
CA LYS A 46 -5.64 7.93 -13.08
C LYS A 46 -6.34 7.64 -14.41
N LYS A 47 -7.08 6.54 -14.51
CA LYS A 47 -7.95 6.20 -15.65
C LYS A 47 -9.38 6.76 -15.51
N LYS A 48 -9.63 7.60 -14.51
CA LYS A 48 -10.93 8.21 -14.20
C LYS A 48 -12.03 7.18 -13.84
N VAL A 49 -11.65 5.96 -13.45
CA VAL A 49 -12.58 4.92 -12.97
C VAL A 49 -12.74 5.06 -11.45
N PHE A 50 -13.33 6.20 -11.03
CA PHE A 50 -13.28 6.65 -9.63
C PHE A 50 -14.00 5.74 -8.65
N PHE A 51 -15.18 5.22 -9.03
CA PHE A 51 -15.95 4.33 -8.16
C PHE A 51 -15.15 3.07 -7.82
N LEU A 52 -14.60 2.38 -8.82
CA LEU A 52 -13.82 1.16 -8.60
C LEU A 52 -12.53 1.46 -7.84
N ALA A 53 -11.87 2.59 -8.12
CA ALA A 53 -10.70 3.03 -7.36
C ALA A 53 -11.03 3.19 -5.87
N ARG A 54 -12.15 3.86 -5.55
CA ARG A 54 -12.61 4.03 -4.17
C ARG A 54 -13.06 2.73 -3.52
N LEU A 55 -13.72 1.84 -4.25
CA LEU A 55 -14.10 0.52 -3.77
C LEU A 55 -12.87 -0.28 -3.33
N ILE A 56 -11.82 -0.30 -4.14
CA ILE A 56 -10.55 -0.99 -3.79
C ILE A 56 -9.89 -0.33 -2.58
N SER A 57 -9.88 1.00 -2.50
CA SER A 57 -9.34 1.71 -1.34
C SER A 57 -10.08 1.38 -0.03
N GLN A 58 -11.41 1.31 -0.06
CA GLN A 58 -12.19 0.94 1.13
C GLN A 58 -12.07 -0.55 1.47
N PHE A 59 -11.96 -1.43 0.47
CA PHE A 59 -11.64 -2.84 0.70
C PHE A 59 -10.27 -3.00 1.37
N ALA A 60 -9.26 -2.26 0.90
CA ALA A 60 -7.93 -2.25 1.51
C ALA A 60 -7.96 -1.78 2.96
N ARG A 61 -8.70 -0.70 3.25
CA ARG A 61 -8.94 -0.23 4.62
C ARG A 61 -9.58 -1.31 5.49
N PHE A 62 -10.60 -2.00 4.97
CA PHE A 62 -11.29 -3.05 5.73
C PHE A 62 -10.35 -4.20 6.13
N VAL A 63 -9.48 -4.66 5.23
CA VAL A 63 -8.60 -5.81 5.50
C VAL A 63 -7.29 -5.45 6.20
N THR A 64 -6.81 -4.21 6.09
CA THR A 64 -5.52 -3.78 6.64
C THR A 64 -5.62 -2.79 7.81
N GLY A 65 -6.77 -2.14 7.99
CA GLY A 65 -6.92 -1.02 8.93
C GLY A 65 -6.27 0.29 8.48
N ILE A 66 -5.71 0.35 7.26
CA ILE A 66 -5.01 1.51 6.70
C ILE A 66 -5.84 2.11 5.56
N GLU A 67 -6.18 3.38 5.64
CA GLU A 67 -6.87 4.10 4.57
C GLU A 67 -5.89 4.91 3.71
N ILE A 68 -5.80 4.60 2.42
CA ILE A 68 -5.07 5.41 1.45
C ILE A 68 -6.03 5.81 0.33
N HIS A 69 -6.22 7.11 0.15
CA HIS A 69 -7.03 7.62 -0.95
C HIS A 69 -6.42 7.22 -2.30
N PRO A 70 -7.21 6.80 -3.31
CA PRO A 70 -6.66 6.47 -4.62
C PRO A 70 -5.93 7.61 -5.31
N GLY A 71 -6.31 8.85 -5.04
CA GLY A 71 -5.68 10.06 -5.58
C GLY A 71 -4.31 10.40 -4.98
N ALA A 72 -3.96 9.84 -3.81
CA ALA A 72 -2.69 10.13 -3.16
C ALA A 72 -1.52 9.78 -4.09
N ALA A 73 -0.51 10.64 -4.15
CA ALA A 73 0.72 10.39 -4.89
C ALA A 73 1.74 9.76 -3.93
N ILE A 74 2.07 8.50 -4.15
CA ILE A 74 3.06 7.77 -3.36
C ILE A 74 4.18 7.28 -4.28
N GLY A 75 5.41 7.65 -3.98
CA GLY A 75 6.57 7.19 -4.71
C GLY A 75 7.09 5.85 -4.22
N ARG A 76 8.42 5.67 -4.20
CA ARG A 76 9.03 4.33 -4.08
C ARG A 76 9.69 4.15 -2.72
N GLY A 77 9.55 2.94 -2.17
CA GLY A 77 10.24 2.56 -0.94
C GLY A 77 9.54 3.03 0.34
N LEU A 78 8.30 3.54 0.25
CA LEU A 78 7.44 3.73 1.41
C LEU A 78 7.30 2.41 2.18
N PHE A 79 7.49 2.49 3.49
CA PHE A 79 7.30 1.39 4.43
C PHE A 79 6.32 1.85 5.50
N ILE A 80 5.26 1.07 5.69
CA ILE A 80 4.27 1.27 6.74
C ILE A 80 4.40 0.10 7.70
N ASP A 81 4.77 0.40 8.95
CA ASP A 81 4.91 -0.61 10.00
C ASP A 81 3.66 -0.61 10.90
N HIS A 82 3.15 -1.81 11.21
CA HIS A 82 1.84 -2.06 11.85
C HIS A 82 0.61 -1.47 11.12
N GLY A 83 0.50 -0.15 11.04
CA GLY A 83 -0.38 0.58 10.14
C GLY A 83 -1.82 0.84 10.59
N MET A 84 -2.33 0.15 11.62
CA MET A 84 -3.72 0.36 12.07
C MET A 84 -4.01 1.84 12.38
N GLY A 85 -5.07 2.39 11.76
CA GLY A 85 -5.53 3.76 11.99
C GLY A 85 -4.84 4.83 11.14
N ILE A 86 -3.88 4.46 10.29
CA ILE A 86 -3.28 5.41 9.33
C ILE A 86 -4.33 5.83 8.28
N VAL A 87 -4.37 7.14 8.01
CA VAL A 87 -5.21 7.74 6.95
C VAL A 87 -4.37 8.68 6.09
N ILE A 88 -4.33 8.43 4.78
CA ILE A 88 -3.63 9.24 3.77
C ILE A 88 -4.66 9.82 2.80
N GLY A 89 -4.78 11.15 2.78
CA GLY A 89 -5.80 11.90 2.04
C GLY A 89 -5.55 11.98 0.52
N GLU A 90 -6.56 12.48 -0.20
CA GLU A 90 -6.57 12.55 -1.67
C GLU A 90 -5.42 13.36 -2.27
N THR A 91 -5.10 14.49 -1.67
CA THR A 91 -4.10 15.43 -2.15
C THR A 91 -2.72 15.21 -1.52
N ALA A 92 -2.53 14.10 -0.79
CA ALA A 92 -1.26 13.79 -0.16
C ALA A 92 -0.21 13.44 -1.21
N GLU A 93 1.01 13.96 -1.03
CA GLU A 93 2.18 13.61 -1.81
C GLU A 93 3.28 13.07 -0.89
N ILE A 94 3.73 11.84 -1.17
CA ILE A 94 4.72 11.07 -0.40
C ILE A 94 5.73 10.50 -1.40
N GLY A 95 7.02 10.64 -1.12
CA GLY A 95 8.12 10.30 -2.05
C GLY A 95 8.37 8.82 -2.32
#